data_AF-A0A552U7J7-F1
#
_entry.id   AF-A0A552U7J7-F1
#
_cell.length_a   1.000
_cell.length_b   1.000
_cell.length_c   1.000
_cell.angle_alpha   90.00
_cell.angle_beta   90.00
_cell.angle_gamma   90.00
#
_symmetry.space_group_name_H-M   'P 1'
#
loop_
_entity.id
_entity.type
_entity.pdbx_description
1 polymer ?
#
loop_
_entity_poly.entity_id
_entity_poly.type
_entity_poly.pdbx_seq_one_letter_code
_entity_poly.pdbx_strand_id
1 'polypeptide(L)'
;MATQLSDKAERQIADRVAAGKSPDSRTVVDEALSALDWFEKRKAYERAWLDEKLASAVEAADRGDEWLRAEDFEARMDARLKSRGGIAA
;
A
#
# COMPACT_ATOMS: atom_id res chain seq x y z
N MET A 1 8.72 -31.11 -1.99
CA MET A 1 9.49 -30.40 -3.04
C MET A 1 10.44 -29.44 -2.35
N ALA A 2 11.74 -29.53 -2.62
CA ALA A 2 12.65 -28.44 -2.25
C ALA A 2 12.50 -27.34 -3.31
N THR A 3 12.12 -26.12 -2.90
CA THR A 3 12.08 -24.97 -3.80
C THR A 3 13.52 -24.60 -4.15
N GLN A 4 13.93 -24.80 -5.40
CA GLN A 4 15.27 -24.44 -5.84
C GLN A 4 15.32 -22.94 -6.15
N LEU A 5 16.31 -22.25 -5.60
CA LEU A 5 16.55 -20.85 -5.90
C LEU A 5 17.20 -20.71 -7.28
N SER A 6 17.03 -19.54 -7.90
CA SER A 6 17.80 -19.24 -9.11
C SER A 6 19.26 -18.96 -8.76
N ASP A 7 20.19 -19.26 -9.67
CA ASP A 7 21.63 -18.96 -9.53
C ASP A 7 21.91 -17.48 -9.22
N LYS A 8 21.02 -16.58 -9.66
CA LYS A 8 21.10 -15.16 -9.34
C LYS A 8 20.76 -14.91 -7.87
N ALA A 9 19.69 -15.52 -7.36
CA ALA A 9 19.27 -15.39 -5.97
C ALA A 9 20.31 -16.01 -5.03
N GLU A 10 20.85 -17.18 -5.36
CA GLU A 10 21.91 -17.83 -4.57
C GLU A 10 23.16 -16.94 -4.45
N ARG A 11 23.61 -16.35 -5.57
CA ARG A 11 24.73 -15.38 -5.55
C ARG A 11 24.43 -14.15 -4.70
N GLN A 12 23.24 -13.57 -4.82
CA GLN A 12 22.87 -12.39 -4.02
C GLN A 12 22.80 -12.69 -2.51
N ILE A 13 22.35 -13.89 -2.14
CA ILE A 13 22.37 -14.34 -0.74
C ILE A 13 23.81 -14.50 -0.26
N ALA A 14 24.65 -15.19 -1.04
CA ALA A 14 26.06 -15.38 -0.71
C ALA A 14 26.80 -14.04 -0.57
N ASP A 15 26.57 -13.08 -1.47
CA ASP A 15 27.18 -11.75 -1.43
C ASP A 15 26.80 -10.98 -0.16
N ARG A 16 25.54 -11.08 0.31
CA ARG A 16 25.09 -10.43 1.56
C ARG A 16 25.77 -11.01 2.79
N VAL A 17 25.91 -12.34 2.84
CA VAL A 17 26.59 -13.04 3.94
C VAL A 17 28.08 -12.71 3.93
N ALA A 18 28.73 -12.78 2.77
CA ALA A 18 30.15 -12.45 2.61
C ALA A 18 30.47 -10.99 2.97
N ALA A 19 29.55 -10.07 2.68
CA ALA A 19 29.67 -8.67 3.07
C ALA A 19 29.34 -8.39 4.55
N GLY A 20 28.99 -9.41 5.34
CA GLY A 20 28.61 -9.26 6.76
C GLY A 20 27.29 -8.51 6.97
N LYS A 21 26.47 -8.35 5.91
CA LYS A 21 25.18 -7.64 5.97
C LYS A 21 24.07 -8.50 6.58
N SER A 22 24.27 -9.81 6.63
CA SER A 22 23.37 -10.77 7.26
C SER A 22 24.20 -11.90 7.90
N PRO A 23 23.77 -12.47 9.05
CA PRO A 23 24.52 -13.50 9.76
C PRO A 23 24.71 -14.80 8.98
N ASP A 24 23.69 -15.21 8.23
CA ASP A 24 23.71 -16.41 7.42
C ASP A 24 22.68 -16.36 6.27
N SER A 25 22.71 -17.36 5.40
CA SER A 25 21.82 -17.44 4.24
C SER A 25 20.35 -17.62 4.63
N ARG A 26 20.08 -18.27 5.76
CA ARG A 26 18.72 -18.50 6.26
C ARG A 26 18.07 -17.18 6.65
N THR A 27 18.80 -16.32 7.36
CA THR A 27 18.34 -15.00 7.78
C THR A 27 17.98 -14.15 6.56
N VAL A 28 18.79 -14.18 5.49
CA VAL A 28 18.47 -13.43 4.25
C VAL A 28 17.15 -13.90 3.63
N VAL A 29 16.92 -15.22 3.60
CA VAL A 29 15.68 -15.79 3.04
C VAL A 29 14.49 -15.45 3.93
N ASP A 30 14.61 -15.58 5.25
CA ASP A 30 13.55 -15.27 6.21
C ASP A 30 13.15 -13.77 6.15
N GLU A 31 14.14 -12.86 6.03
CA GLU A 31 13.90 -11.43 5.78
C GLU A 31 13.14 -11.19 4.47
N ALA A 32 13.52 -11.86 3.38
CA ALA A 32 12.88 -11.72 2.09
C ALA A 32 11.43 -12.25 2.10
N LEU A 33 11.18 -13.38 2.78
CA LEU A 33 9.84 -13.94 2.94
C LEU A 33 8.95 -13.04 3.80
N SER A 34 9.49 -12.46 4.88
CA SER A 34 8.77 -11.49 5.71
C SER A 34 8.39 -10.23 4.93
N ALA A 35 9.32 -9.71 4.11
CA ALA A 35 9.03 -8.59 3.22
C ALA A 35 7.93 -8.95 2.21
N LEU A 36 7.97 -10.15 1.63
CA LEU A 36 6.94 -10.62 0.70
C LEU A 36 5.55 -10.71 1.36
N ASP A 37 5.46 -11.27 2.58
CA ASP A 37 4.22 -11.32 3.35
C ASP A 37 3.65 -9.91 3.62
N TRP A 38 4.51 -8.95 3.97
CA TRP A 38 4.10 -7.56 4.11
C TRP A 38 3.54 -6.98 2.80
N PHE A 39 4.22 -7.22 1.67
CA PHE A 39 3.75 -6.77 0.36
C PHE A 39 2.42 -7.42 -0.04
N GLU A 40 2.21 -8.70 0.27
CA GLU A 40 0.94 -9.39 0.01
C GLU A 40 -0.20 -8.81 0.84
N LYS A 41 0.01 -8.60 2.14
CA LYS A 41 -0.96 -7.92 3.01
C LYS A 41 -1.25 -6.49 2.54
N ARG A 42 -0.23 -5.76 2.13
CA ARG A 42 -0.36 -4.40 1.57
C ARG A 42 -1.22 -4.39 0.31
N LYS A 43 -0.97 -5.31 -0.64
CA LYS A 43 -1.78 -5.45 -1.87
C LYS A 43 -3.22 -5.83 -1.56
N ALA A 44 -3.45 -6.74 -0.61
CA ALA A 44 -4.78 -7.13 -0.19
C ALA A 44 -5.56 -5.95 0.43
N TYR A 45 -4.89 -5.18 1.28
CA TYR A 45 -5.44 -3.95 1.84
C TYR A 45 -5.77 -2.92 0.76
N GLU A 46 -4.86 -2.66 -0.18
CA GLU A 46 -5.08 -1.72 -1.28
C GLU A 46 -6.25 -2.16 -2.15
N ARG A 47 -6.39 -3.45 -2.42
CA ARG A 47 -7.53 -3.98 -3.16
C ARG A 47 -8.84 -3.76 -2.42
N ALA A 48 -8.90 -4.12 -1.14
CA ALA A 48 -10.10 -3.92 -0.32
C ALA A 48 -10.48 -2.42 -0.23
N TRP A 49 -9.48 -1.55 -0.08
CA TRP A 49 -9.68 -0.10 -0.07
C TRP A 49 -10.23 0.42 -1.40
N LEU A 50 -9.68 -0.03 -2.53
CA LEU A 50 -10.20 0.34 -3.85
C LEU A 50 -11.62 -0.16 -4.08
N ASP A 51 -11.92 -1.40 -3.70
CA ASP A 51 -13.26 -1.97 -3.82
C ASP A 51 -14.27 -1.17 -2.96
N GLU A 52 -13.89 -0.73 -1.75
CA GLU A 52 -14.71 0.16 -0.91
C GLU A 52 -14.96 1.53 -1.57
N LYS A 53 -13.92 2.17 -2.12
CA LYS A 53 -14.06 3.47 -2.79
C LYS A 53 -14.92 3.38 -4.04
N LEU A 54 -14.79 2.30 -4.79
CA LEU A 54 -15.61 2.05 -5.96
C LEU A 54 -17.08 1.83 -5.57
N ALA A 55 -17.34 1.00 -4.57
CA ALA A 55 -18.70 0.78 -4.06
C ALA A 55 -19.35 2.09 -3.61
N SER A 56 -18.63 2.91 -2.83
CA SER A 56 -19.11 4.22 -2.38
C SER A 56 -19.41 5.18 -3.54
N ALA A 57 -18.60 5.17 -4.59
CA ALA A 57 -18.83 5.99 -5.78
C ALA A 57 -20.05 5.51 -6.58
N VAL A 58 -20.23 4.19 -6.72
CA VAL A 58 -21.41 3.59 -7.37
C VAL A 58 -22.68 3.93 -6.59
N GLU A 59 -22.67 3.77 -5.27
CA GLU A 59 -23.82 4.13 -4.43
C GLU A 59 -24.18 5.63 -4.52
N ALA A 60 -23.18 6.51 -4.61
CA ALA A 60 -23.42 7.94 -4.80
C ALA A 60 -24.07 8.22 -6.16
N ALA A 61 -23.61 7.55 -7.22
CA ALA A 61 -24.22 7.64 -8.54
C ALA A 61 -25.67 7.11 -8.55
N ASP A 62 -25.93 5.98 -7.88
CA ASP A 62 -27.27 5.37 -7.77
C ASP A 62 -28.25 6.26 -7.01
N ARG A 63 -27.79 7.00 -5.98
CA ARG A 63 -28.60 8.00 -5.27
C ARG A 63 -28.88 9.26 -6.09
N GLY A 64 -28.21 9.42 -7.24
CA GLY A 64 -28.28 10.64 -8.04
C GLY A 64 -27.57 11.81 -7.37
N ASP A 65 -26.55 11.56 -6.55
CA ASP A 65 -25.74 12.62 -5.93
C ASP A 65 -25.16 13.51 -7.05
N GLU A 66 -25.39 14.81 -6.97
CA GLU A 66 -24.98 15.75 -8.00
C GLU A 66 -23.45 15.85 -8.08
N TRP A 67 -22.91 15.74 -9.29
CA TRP A 67 -21.50 15.97 -9.56
C TRP A 67 -21.17 17.44 -9.26
N LEU A 68 -20.35 17.66 -8.23
CA LEU A 68 -19.87 18.99 -7.90
C LEU A 68 -18.82 19.43 -8.92
N ARG A 69 -18.87 20.69 -9.33
CA ARG A 69 -17.71 21.32 -9.96
C ARG A 69 -16.58 21.42 -8.94
N ALA A 70 -15.35 21.38 -9.44
CA ALA A 70 -14.16 21.39 -8.58
C ALA A 70 -14.16 22.61 -7.64
N GLU A 71 -14.53 23.78 -8.16
CA GLU A 71 -14.55 25.05 -7.42
C GLU A 71 -15.59 25.03 -6.28
N ASP A 72 -16.76 24.43 -6.51
CA ASP A 72 -17.82 24.29 -5.50
C ASP A 72 -17.42 23.28 -4.41
N PHE A 73 -16.74 22.20 -4.80
CA PHE A 73 -16.19 21.23 -3.85
C PHE A 73 -15.12 21.87 -2.96
N GLU A 74 -14.19 22.62 -3.55
CA GLU A 74 -13.13 23.33 -2.81
C GLU A 74 -13.71 24.33 -1.81
N ALA A 75 -14.66 25.16 -2.23
CA ALA A 75 -15.32 26.12 -1.33
C ALA A 75 -16.02 25.43 -0.14
N ARG A 76 -16.69 24.29 -0.38
CA ARG A 76 -17.34 23.50 0.68
C ARG A 76 -16.34 22.84 1.62
N MET A 77 -15.24 22.31 1.10
CA MET A 77 -14.20 21.68 1.91
C MET A 77 -13.44 22.70 2.75
N ASP A 78 -13.11 23.85 2.19
CA ASP A 78 -12.47 24.95 2.91
C ASP A 78 -13.37 25.46 4.06
N ALA A 79 -14.67 25.68 3.78
CA ALA A 79 -15.64 26.02 4.82
C ALA A 79 -15.75 24.95 5.92
N ARG A 80 -15.75 23.66 5.53
CA ARG A 80 -15.81 22.53 6.48
C ARG A 80 -14.57 22.44 7.35
N LEU A 81 -13.38 22.57 6.78
CA LEU A 81 -12.11 22.52 7.51
C LEU A 81 -11.98 23.71 8.47
N LYS A 82 -12.39 24.91 8.05
CA LYS A 82 -12.45 26.11 8.92
C LYS A 82 -13.44 25.94 10.08
N SER A 83 -14.58 25.28 9.85
CA SER A 83 -15.63 25.08 10.87
C SER A 83 -15.30 24.07 11.99
N ARG A 84 -14.34 23.15 11.76
CA ARG A 84 -14.01 22.06 12.69
C ARG A 84 -12.84 22.34 13.65
N GLY A 85 -12.31 23.57 13.65
CA GLY A 85 -11.19 23.95 14.52
C GLY A 85 -9.84 23.58 13.90
N GLY A 86 -9.40 24.36 12.91
CA GLY A 86 -8.00 24.59 12.56
C GLY A 86 -7.10 23.37 12.38
N ILE A 87 -7.12 22.73 11.21
CA ILE A 87 -5.84 22.34 10.61
C ILE A 87 -5.39 23.57 9.82
N ALA A 88 -4.54 24.40 10.45
CA ALA A 88 -3.80 25.41 9.71
C ALA A 88 -2.94 24.69 8.66
N ALA A 89 -2.85 25.28 7.46
CA ALA A 89 -2.11 24.76 6.32
C ALA A 89 -0.67 24.32 6.67
#